data_AF-A0A3D3L5G4-F1
#
_entry.id   AF-A0A3D3L5G4-F1
#
_cell.length_a   1.000
_cell.length_b   1.000
_cell.length_c   1.000
_cell.angle_alpha   90.00
_cell.angle_beta   90.00
_cell.angle_gamma   90.00
#
_symmetry.space_group_name_H-M   'P 1'
#
loop_
_entity.id
_entity.type
_entity.pdbx_description
1 polymer ?
#
loop_
_entity_poly.entity_id
_entity_poly.type
_entity_poly.pdbx_seq_one_letter_code
_entity_poly.pdbx_strand_id
1 'polypeptide(L)'
;KENVSSKQLWIDDAQVHIIGDTIDLLLDPVLNSPGRYFTSSNYIFQGGGTYQVLAIHGTDTISGITVIPGKMEISPVPESIYTCKGNSFNVPEININNYDPAMWPPVIGHVDTLNLKQGECFTESFASYPLFKIDFNEDDYETVRIMTLALDADSVDLEPFTDENNDGTWDEDEYFDDWNQNGIRDSCLINLIYDTTYKDIYALWKEPYPRGSVQETDWVKNSPYRYNPWLWNVETAPVSMSWLFFDYYGLQLMTFQATDDATFNYFQGLPEFNQYVMPNSNVVNGYGLVSSSASSSFLIYIKRDKSVDD
;
A
#
# COMPACT_ATOMS: atom_id res chain seq x y z
N LYS A 1 -24.64 23.97 -2.98
CA LYS A 1 -23.22 24.39 -3.04
C LYS A 1 -22.79 24.67 -1.61
N GLU A 2 -21.93 23.83 -1.05
CA GLU A 2 -21.28 24.18 0.22
C GLU A 2 -20.37 25.38 -0.02
N ASN A 3 -20.47 26.38 0.86
CA ASN A 3 -19.77 27.67 0.75
C ASN A 3 -18.49 27.72 1.61
N VAL A 4 -18.09 26.59 2.19
CA VAL A 4 -16.95 26.49 3.11
C VAL A 4 -15.92 25.59 2.46
N SER A 5 -14.65 26.02 2.47
CA SER A 5 -13.56 25.17 1.98
C SER A 5 -13.47 23.94 2.88
N SER A 6 -13.29 22.74 2.30
CA SER A 6 -13.12 21.51 3.10
C SER A 6 -11.98 21.60 4.11
N LYS A 7 -10.96 22.43 3.84
CA LYS A 7 -9.86 22.68 4.78
C LYS A 7 -10.31 23.42 6.06
N GLN A 8 -11.39 24.19 5.99
CA GLN A 8 -11.93 24.95 7.13
C GLN A 8 -12.85 24.11 8.02
N LEU A 9 -13.11 22.84 7.65
CA LEU A 9 -13.91 21.91 8.46
C LEU A 9 -13.07 21.18 9.52
N TRP A 10 -11.75 21.31 9.47
CA TRP A 10 -10.82 20.62 10.36
C TRP A 10 -10.42 21.51 11.54
N ILE A 11 -10.20 20.88 12.70
CA ILE A 11 -9.70 21.53 13.92
C ILE A 11 -8.19 21.31 14.01
N ASP A 12 -7.41 22.38 14.06
CA ASP A 12 -5.94 22.35 14.05
C ASP A 12 -5.29 22.80 15.38
N ASP A 13 -6.08 23.12 16.40
CA ASP A 13 -5.66 23.56 17.72
C ASP A 13 -6.22 22.72 18.88
N ALA A 14 -6.67 21.48 18.62
CA ALA A 14 -7.09 20.54 19.65
C ALA A 14 -5.90 20.00 20.44
N GLN A 15 -6.12 19.66 21.72
CA GLN A 15 -5.17 18.88 22.51
C GLN A 15 -5.47 17.40 22.30
N VAL A 16 -4.55 16.65 21.70
CA VAL A 16 -4.75 15.23 21.39
C VAL A 16 -3.73 14.38 22.15
N HIS A 17 -4.24 13.44 22.95
CA HIS A 17 -3.45 12.59 23.83
C HIS A 17 -3.63 11.11 23.47
N ILE A 18 -2.56 10.33 23.63
CA ILE A 18 -2.61 8.88 23.70
C ILE A 18 -2.28 8.46 25.13
N ILE A 19 -3.24 7.86 25.81
CA ILE A 19 -3.18 7.51 27.23
C ILE A 19 -3.15 5.99 27.36
N GLY A 20 -2.20 5.46 28.10
CA GLY A 20 -2.15 4.05 28.51
C GLY A 20 -1.77 3.94 29.98
N ASP A 21 -1.54 2.72 30.48
CA ASP A 21 -1.32 2.46 31.92
C ASP A 21 -0.18 3.27 32.54
N THR A 22 0.88 3.53 31.77
CA THR A 22 2.09 4.23 32.24
C THR A 22 2.47 5.44 31.39
N ILE A 23 1.62 5.81 30.43
CA ILE A 23 1.95 6.83 29.42
C ILE A 23 0.77 7.80 29.22
N ASP A 24 1.10 9.07 29.08
CA ASP A 24 0.21 10.12 28.59
C ASP A 24 1.02 10.94 27.58
N LEU A 25 0.73 10.73 26.30
CA LEU A 25 1.53 11.22 25.19
C LEU A 25 0.75 12.27 24.42
N LEU A 26 1.19 13.53 24.51
CA LEU A 26 0.64 14.63 23.73
C LEU A 26 1.13 14.58 22.27
N LEU A 27 0.21 14.67 21.32
CA LEU A 27 0.47 14.76 19.89
C LEU A 27 0.49 16.22 19.43
N ASP A 28 1.42 16.54 18.53
CA ASP A 28 1.59 17.86 17.95
C ASP A 28 0.81 17.99 16.63
N PRO A 29 0.19 19.14 16.33
CA PRO A 29 -0.41 19.41 15.02
C PRO A 29 0.62 19.31 13.89
N VAL A 30 0.22 18.68 12.77
CA VAL A 30 1.08 18.55 11.59
C VAL A 30 0.99 19.80 10.72
N LEU A 31 2.14 20.42 10.46
CA LEU A 31 2.23 21.63 9.65
C LEU A 31 1.57 21.46 8.26
N ASN A 32 0.77 22.44 7.86
CA ASN A 32 0.03 22.48 6.59
C ASN A 32 -0.98 21.33 6.39
N SER A 33 -1.30 20.57 7.45
CA SER A 33 -2.27 19.47 7.42
C SER A 33 -3.29 19.58 8.57
N PRO A 34 -4.23 20.53 8.51
CA PRO A 34 -5.26 20.73 9.55
C PRO A 34 -5.97 19.43 9.92
N GLY A 35 -6.27 19.23 11.21
CA GLY A 35 -6.92 18.02 11.72
C GLY A 35 -5.99 16.81 11.91
N ARG A 36 -4.70 16.91 11.56
CA ARG A 36 -3.73 15.82 11.76
C ARG A 36 -2.81 16.14 12.92
N TYR A 37 -2.61 15.13 13.77
CA TYR A 37 -1.78 15.21 14.96
C TYR A 37 -0.80 14.03 14.95
N PHE A 38 0.46 14.29 15.30
CA PHE A 38 1.53 13.30 15.26
C PHE A 38 2.53 13.54 16.38
N THR A 39 3.29 12.53 16.78
CA THR A 39 4.35 12.68 17.78
C THR A 39 5.66 12.12 17.26
N SER A 40 6.77 12.81 17.57
CA SER A 40 8.12 12.32 17.32
C SER A 40 8.66 11.45 18.47
N SER A 41 7.81 11.15 19.46
CA SER A 41 8.17 10.25 20.57
C SER A 41 8.63 8.89 20.06
N ASN A 42 9.69 8.37 20.65
CA ASN A 42 10.20 7.02 20.39
C ASN A 42 9.52 5.95 21.27
N TYR A 43 8.37 6.28 21.86
CA TYR A 43 7.60 5.34 22.67
C TYR A 43 7.10 4.17 21.82
N ILE A 44 7.42 2.95 22.24
CA ILE A 44 6.98 1.73 21.57
C ILE A 44 5.75 1.20 22.30
N PHE A 45 4.60 1.29 21.63
CA PHE A 45 3.36 0.71 22.12
C PHE A 45 3.46 -0.82 22.13
N GLN A 46 3.02 -1.44 23.22
CA GLN A 46 3.18 -2.87 23.43
C GLN A 46 1.96 -3.62 22.90
N GLY A 47 2.20 -4.73 22.20
CA GLY A 47 1.14 -5.66 21.79
C GLY A 47 0.37 -6.19 23.01
N GLY A 48 -0.95 -6.30 22.88
CA GLY A 48 -1.88 -6.63 23.97
C GLY A 48 -2.20 -5.46 24.92
N GLY A 49 -1.56 -4.30 24.75
CA GLY A 49 -1.82 -3.12 25.57
C GLY A 49 -3.11 -2.41 25.18
N THR A 50 -3.81 -1.84 26.17
CA THR A 50 -4.99 -1.00 25.97
C THR A 50 -4.60 0.46 26.00
N TYR A 51 -5.05 1.23 25.01
CA TYR A 51 -4.77 2.66 24.90
C TYR A 51 -6.05 3.44 24.57
N GLN A 52 -6.14 4.64 25.12
CA GLN A 52 -7.18 5.61 24.82
C GLN A 52 -6.60 6.74 23.98
N VAL A 53 -7.29 7.11 22.91
CA VAL A 53 -7.05 8.37 22.18
C VAL A 53 -8.08 9.38 22.66
N LEU A 54 -7.62 10.53 23.15
CA LEU A 54 -8.43 11.60 23.71
C LEU A 54 -8.16 12.90 22.96
N ALA A 55 -9.20 13.57 22.46
CA ALA A 55 -9.08 14.88 21.86
C ALA A 55 -9.98 15.90 22.56
N ILE A 56 -9.40 17.05 22.92
CA ILE A 56 -10.05 18.13 23.66
C ILE A 56 -9.96 19.42 22.84
N HIS A 57 -11.09 20.08 22.62
CA HIS A 57 -11.13 21.39 21.97
C HIS A 57 -12.17 22.27 22.68
N GLY A 58 -11.70 23.29 23.40
CA GLY A 58 -12.56 24.12 24.25
C GLY A 58 -13.23 23.31 25.36
N THR A 59 -14.56 23.18 25.30
CA THR A 59 -15.38 22.35 26.21
C THR A 59 -15.71 20.98 25.65
N ASP A 60 -15.43 20.75 24.37
CA ASP A 60 -15.76 19.50 23.70
C ASP A 60 -14.65 18.48 23.95
N THR A 61 -15.05 17.23 24.17
CA THR A 61 -14.11 16.14 24.43
C THR A 61 -14.63 14.87 23.78
N ILE A 62 -13.82 14.28 22.92
CA ILE A 62 -14.08 12.99 22.29
C ILE A 62 -12.97 12.00 22.67
N SER A 63 -13.32 10.73 22.74
CA SER A 63 -12.30 9.70 22.96
C SER A 63 -12.71 8.35 22.41
N GLY A 64 -11.73 7.49 22.13
CA GLY A 64 -11.95 6.09 21.79
C GLY A 64 -10.88 5.22 22.41
N ILE A 65 -11.16 3.93 22.54
CA ILE A 65 -10.26 2.94 23.14
C ILE A 65 -9.93 1.88 22.10
N THR A 66 -8.67 1.45 22.09
CA THR A 66 -8.19 0.35 21.27
C THR A 66 -7.33 -0.60 22.11
N VAL A 67 -7.32 -1.88 21.74
CA VAL A 67 -6.42 -2.88 22.29
C VAL A 67 -5.51 -3.33 21.15
N ILE A 68 -4.20 -3.14 21.30
CA ILE A 68 -3.25 -3.52 20.26
C ILE A 68 -3.23 -5.04 20.16
N PRO A 69 -3.34 -5.62 18.96
CA PRO A 69 -3.11 -7.04 18.76
C PRO A 69 -1.77 -7.50 19.37
N GLY A 70 -1.71 -8.72 19.89
CA GLY A 70 -0.55 -9.18 20.65
C GLY A 70 0.75 -9.21 19.85
N LYS A 71 0.66 -9.59 18.57
CA LYS A 71 1.78 -9.68 17.61
C LYS A 71 1.21 -9.79 16.19
N MET A 72 2.09 -9.89 15.20
CA MET A 72 1.73 -10.33 13.85
C MET A 72 2.82 -11.30 13.42
N GLU A 73 2.50 -12.59 13.29
CA GLU A 73 3.47 -13.60 12.89
C GLU A 73 3.25 -13.97 11.44
N ILE A 74 4.31 -13.87 10.65
CA ILE A 74 4.33 -14.26 9.24
C ILE A 74 5.39 -15.34 9.03
N SER A 75 5.13 -16.24 8.09
CA SER A 75 6.10 -17.25 7.68
C SER A 75 6.06 -17.44 6.16
N PRO A 76 7.20 -17.74 5.53
CA PRO A 76 7.23 -18.00 4.11
C PRO A 76 6.66 -19.40 3.86
N VAL A 77 5.87 -19.53 2.79
CA VAL A 77 5.35 -20.85 2.39
C VAL A 77 6.41 -21.55 1.54
N PRO A 78 6.66 -22.86 1.75
CA PRO A 78 7.60 -23.63 0.94
C PRO A 78 7.30 -23.55 -0.56
N GLU A 79 8.37 -23.70 -1.34
CA GLU A 79 8.31 -23.70 -2.80
C GLU A 79 7.22 -24.65 -3.33
N SER A 80 6.44 -24.18 -4.30
CA SER A 80 5.31 -24.93 -4.86
C SER A 80 5.20 -24.74 -6.37
N ILE A 81 4.46 -25.62 -7.04
CA ILE A 81 4.22 -25.52 -8.49
C ILE A 81 2.84 -24.91 -8.75
N TYR A 82 2.79 -23.90 -9.61
CA TYR A 82 1.57 -23.33 -10.17
C TYR A 82 1.39 -23.82 -11.61
N THR A 83 0.24 -24.42 -11.91
CA THR A 83 -0.07 -24.91 -13.26
C THR A 83 -1.09 -24.01 -13.94
N CYS A 84 -0.78 -23.54 -15.14
CA CYS A 84 -1.68 -22.75 -15.96
C CYS A 84 -1.53 -23.13 -17.43
N LYS A 85 -2.66 -23.39 -18.11
CA LYS A 85 -2.72 -23.73 -19.54
C LYS A 85 -1.75 -24.86 -19.95
N GLY A 86 -1.55 -25.86 -19.08
CA GLY A 86 -0.65 -26.99 -19.32
C GLY A 86 0.83 -26.72 -19.04
N ASN A 87 1.21 -25.47 -18.74
CA ASN A 87 2.53 -25.09 -18.30
C ASN A 87 2.63 -25.13 -16.77
N SER A 88 3.81 -25.43 -16.25
CA SER A 88 4.10 -25.43 -14.82
C SER A 88 5.15 -24.36 -14.51
N PHE A 89 4.85 -23.54 -13.51
CA PHE A 89 5.67 -22.44 -13.05
C PHE A 89 6.05 -22.67 -11.60
N ASN A 90 7.31 -22.42 -11.26
CA ASN A 90 7.78 -22.51 -9.89
C ASN A 90 7.37 -21.27 -9.11
N VAL A 91 6.73 -21.43 -7.96
CA VAL A 91 6.41 -20.37 -6.99
C VAL A 91 7.42 -20.48 -5.85
N PRO A 92 8.39 -19.57 -5.77
CA PRO A 92 9.49 -19.67 -4.81
C PRO A 92 9.03 -19.42 -3.36
N GLU A 93 9.74 -20.04 -2.42
CA GLU A 93 9.82 -19.57 -1.04
C GLU A 93 10.72 -18.32 -0.99
N ILE A 94 10.35 -17.32 -0.19
CA ILE A 94 11.12 -16.06 -0.07
C ILE A 94 11.69 -15.86 1.34
N ASN A 95 12.79 -15.14 1.42
CA ASN A 95 13.39 -14.68 2.66
C ASN A 95 12.65 -13.45 3.20
N ILE A 96 11.86 -13.68 4.26
CA ILE A 96 11.16 -12.60 4.98
C ILE A 96 11.96 -12.02 6.15
N ASN A 97 13.10 -12.62 6.52
CA ASN A 97 13.96 -12.16 7.62
C ASN A 97 15.07 -11.25 7.10
N ASN A 98 14.70 -10.15 6.45
CA ASN A 98 15.65 -9.26 5.78
C ASN A 98 15.52 -7.78 6.15
N TYR A 99 14.57 -7.43 7.01
CA TYR A 99 14.27 -6.05 7.40
C TYR A 99 14.10 -5.93 8.91
N ASP A 100 14.72 -4.92 9.51
CA ASP A 100 14.50 -4.51 10.90
C ASP A 100 14.51 -2.97 10.98
N PRO A 101 13.36 -2.32 11.25
CA PRO A 101 13.27 -0.87 11.32
C PRO A 101 14.05 -0.27 12.51
N ALA A 102 14.43 -1.08 13.50
CA ALA A 102 15.21 -0.62 14.65
C ALA A 102 16.73 -0.62 14.40
N MET A 103 17.19 -1.18 13.28
CA MET A 103 18.61 -1.26 12.92
C MET A 103 19.00 -0.24 11.83
N TRP A 104 20.28 0.14 11.78
CA TRP A 104 20.85 0.95 10.71
C TRP A 104 22.12 0.30 10.13
N PRO A 105 22.13 -0.09 8.83
CA PRO A 105 21.01 0.00 7.88
C PRO A 105 19.85 -0.93 8.27
N PRO A 106 18.60 -0.62 7.89
CA PRO A 106 17.44 -1.44 8.25
C PRO A 106 17.34 -2.73 7.44
N VAL A 107 18.11 -2.86 6.35
CA VAL A 107 18.25 -4.10 5.58
C VAL A 107 19.29 -4.98 6.28
N ILE A 108 18.83 -6.10 6.84
CA ILE A 108 19.65 -6.99 7.68
C ILE A 108 19.92 -8.35 7.03
N GLY A 109 19.26 -8.64 5.90
CA GLY A 109 19.37 -9.92 5.21
C GLY A 109 19.26 -9.79 3.69
N HIS A 110 19.27 -10.93 3.00
CA HIS A 110 19.12 -10.97 1.54
C HIS A 110 17.70 -10.57 1.13
N VAL A 111 17.59 -9.66 0.16
CA VAL A 111 16.31 -9.27 -0.45
C VAL A 111 16.14 -10.02 -1.75
N ASP A 112 15.12 -10.88 -1.83
CA ASP A 112 14.85 -11.66 -3.03
C ASP A 112 14.33 -10.80 -4.18
N THR A 113 14.71 -11.19 -5.39
CA THR A 113 14.25 -10.56 -6.65
C THR A 113 13.25 -11.46 -7.34
N LEU A 114 12.06 -10.92 -7.60
CA LEU A 114 10.95 -11.62 -8.24
C LEU A 114 10.65 -10.93 -9.58
N ASN A 115 10.61 -11.71 -10.66
CA ASN A 115 10.25 -11.19 -11.98
C ASN A 115 8.73 -11.15 -12.11
N LEU A 116 8.17 -9.96 -12.30
CA LEU A 116 6.76 -9.80 -12.61
C LEU A 116 6.58 -9.97 -14.12
N LYS A 117 5.98 -11.10 -14.50
CA LYS A 117 5.59 -11.39 -15.88
C LYS A 117 4.20 -10.83 -16.14
N GLN A 118 3.95 -10.40 -17.37
CA GLN A 118 2.64 -9.94 -17.81
C GLN A 118 2.00 -10.96 -18.75
N GLY A 119 0.68 -10.89 -18.88
CA GLY A 119 -0.11 -11.72 -19.77
C GLY A 119 -0.86 -12.85 -19.08
N GLU A 120 -1.34 -13.79 -19.89
CA GLU A 120 -2.52 -14.60 -19.55
C GLU A 120 -2.43 -15.35 -18.20
N CYS A 121 -1.34 -16.08 -17.95
CA CYS A 121 -1.20 -16.82 -16.69
C CYS A 121 -0.80 -15.97 -15.48
N PHE A 122 -0.44 -14.70 -15.69
CA PHE A 122 0.29 -13.87 -14.73
C PHE A 122 -0.47 -12.62 -14.28
N THR A 123 -1.29 -12.01 -15.15
CA THR A 123 -1.97 -10.73 -14.88
C THR A 123 -3.44 -10.71 -15.35
N GLU A 124 -4.16 -11.84 -15.32
CA GLU A 124 -5.57 -11.91 -15.76
C GLU A 124 -6.59 -11.74 -14.63
N SER A 125 -6.29 -12.25 -13.43
CA SER A 125 -7.26 -12.31 -12.32
C SER A 125 -6.61 -12.55 -10.95
N PHE A 126 -7.44 -12.68 -9.92
CA PHE A 126 -7.05 -13.18 -8.58
C PHE A 126 -6.41 -14.58 -8.61
N ALA A 127 -6.72 -15.40 -9.59
CA ALA A 127 -6.18 -16.75 -9.71
C ALA A 127 -4.84 -16.81 -10.48
N SER A 128 -4.28 -15.65 -10.87
CA SER A 128 -3.02 -15.60 -11.61
C SER A 128 -1.85 -16.18 -10.80
N TYR A 129 -0.76 -16.47 -11.49
CA TYR A 129 0.48 -16.93 -10.90
C TYR A 129 0.88 -16.09 -9.66
N PRO A 130 1.02 -16.72 -8.49
CA PRO A 130 1.54 -16.04 -7.31
C PRO A 130 3.05 -15.88 -7.45
N LEU A 131 3.56 -14.66 -7.22
CA LEU A 131 5.00 -14.41 -7.19
C LEU A 131 5.64 -15.13 -5.99
N PHE A 132 4.91 -15.23 -4.88
CA PHE A 132 5.25 -15.98 -3.66
C PHE A 132 3.99 -16.16 -2.80
N LYS A 133 4.11 -16.85 -1.68
CA LYS A 133 3.01 -17.03 -0.71
C LYS A 133 3.49 -16.78 0.71
N ILE A 134 2.65 -16.16 1.53
CA ILE A 134 2.92 -15.89 2.94
C ILE A 134 1.81 -16.53 3.78
N ASP A 135 2.22 -17.25 4.80
CA ASP A 135 1.33 -17.77 5.83
C ASP A 135 1.39 -16.86 7.07
N PHE A 136 0.33 -16.83 7.85
CA PHE A 136 0.25 -16.03 9.08
C PHE A 136 -0.69 -16.63 10.11
N ASN A 137 -0.60 -16.14 11.35
CA ASN A 137 -1.46 -16.57 12.45
C ASN A 137 -2.91 -16.05 12.31
N GLU A 138 -3.63 -16.55 11.29
CA GLU A 138 -4.99 -16.12 10.95
C GLU A 138 -6.00 -16.33 12.09
N ASP A 139 -5.88 -17.43 12.84
CA ASP A 139 -6.80 -17.79 13.92
C ASP A 139 -6.84 -16.76 15.06
N ASP A 140 -5.84 -15.88 15.15
CA ASP A 140 -5.73 -14.87 16.19
C ASP A 140 -6.49 -13.57 15.84
N TYR A 141 -6.85 -13.33 14.57
CA TYR A 141 -7.37 -12.04 14.09
C TYR A 141 -8.50 -12.18 13.06
N GLU A 142 -9.55 -11.37 13.19
CA GLU A 142 -10.68 -11.33 12.24
C GLU A 142 -10.29 -10.75 10.88
N THR A 143 -9.29 -9.87 10.84
CA THR A 143 -8.81 -9.26 9.60
C THR A 143 -7.34 -8.92 9.70
N VAL A 144 -6.59 -9.24 8.64
CA VAL A 144 -5.22 -8.83 8.44
C VAL A 144 -5.16 -7.86 7.27
N ARG A 145 -4.46 -6.75 7.45
CA ARG A 145 -4.21 -5.77 6.40
C ARG A 145 -2.79 -5.94 5.87
N ILE A 146 -2.67 -6.14 4.56
CA ILE A 146 -1.40 -6.18 3.85
C ILE A 146 -1.19 -4.82 3.18
N MET A 147 -0.04 -4.23 3.41
CA MET A 147 0.37 -2.96 2.82
C MET A 147 1.64 -3.17 1.99
N THR A 148 1.61 -2.69 0.75
CA THR A 148 2.77 -2.68 -0.14
C THR A 148 3.19 -1.23 -0.34
N LEU A 149 4.38 -0.88 0.17
CA LEU A 149 4.99 0.42 -0.04
C LEU A 149 6.16 0.29 -1.04
N ALA A 150 5.99 0.86 -2.23
CA ALA A 150 7.05 0.97 -3.22
C ALA A 150 7.99 2.11 -2.84
N LEU A 151 9.25 1.80 -2.51
CA LEU A 151 10.20 2.81 -2.01
C LEU A 151 10.74 3.71 -3.14
N ASP A 152 10.71 3.22 -4.37
CA ASP A 152 11.22 3.91 -5.56
C ASP A 152 10.07 4.40 -6.48
N ALA A 153 8.84 4.53 -5.98
CA ALA A 153 7.65 4.87 -6.78
C ALA A 153 7.79 6.21 -7.52
N ASP A 154 8.44 7.19 -6.88
CA ASP A 154 8.62 8.56 -7.40
C ASP A 154 9.84 8.69 -8.33
N SER A 155 10.43 7.56 -8.76
CA SER A 155 11.56 7.58 -9.68
C SER A 155 11.16 8.10 -11.05
N VAL A 156 11.90 9.10 -11.52
CA VAL A 156 11.68 9.77 -12.81
C VAL A 156 12.80 9.43 -13.78
N ASP A 157 12.44 9.02 -14.97
CA ASP A 157 13.35 8.83 -16.11
C ASP A 157 12.57 9.07 -17.42
N LEU A 158 13.23 8.93 -18.56
CA LEU A 158 12.58 9.06 -19.87
C LEU A 158 11.61 7.91 -20.14
N GLU A 159 10.53 8.22 -20.86
CA GLU A 159 9.58 7.22 -21.35
C GLU A 159 10.30 6.08 -22.12
N PRO A 160 9.83 4.83 -21.94
CA PRO A 160 10.44 3.69 -22.60
C PRO A 160 10.18 3.73 -24.12
N PHE A 161 11.13 3.20 -24.88
CA PHE A 161 11.04 3.09 -26.33
C PHE A 161 11.42 1.69 -26.77
N THR A 162 10.92 1.30 -27.95
CA THR A 162 11.32 0.09 -28.64
C THR A 162 12.54 0.40 -29.48
N ASP A 163 13.69 -0.14 -29.09
CA ASP A 163 14.95 -0.02 -29.80
C ASP A 163 14.94 -0.98 -31.02
N GLU A 164 14.43 -0.49 -32.15
CA GLU A 164 14.24 -1.30 -33.37
C GLU A 164 15.58 -1.67 -34.01
N ASN A 165 16.60 -0.83 -33.83
CA ASN A 165 17.91 -0.97 -34.45
C ASN A 165 18.96 -1.64 -33.53
N ASN A 166 18.62 -1.87 -32.25
CA ASN A 166 19.45 -2.43 -31.17
C ASN A 166 20.74 -1.63 -30.87
N ASP A 167 20.74 -0.31 -31.05
CA ASP A 167 21.89 0.54 -30.76
C ASP A 167 21.91 1.12 -29.34
N GLY A 168 20.82 0.90 -28.58
CA GLY A 168 20.65 1.34 -27.20
C GLY A 168 20.33 2.83 -27.05
N THR A 169 20.05 3.53 -28.14
CA THR A 169 19.71 4.95 -28.17
C THR A 169 18.38 5.18 -28.88
N TRP A 170 17.67 6.24 -28.50
CA TRP A 170 16.39 6.57 -29.10
C TRP A 170 16.58 7.34 -30.40
N ASP A 171 15.99 6.84 -31.48
CA ASP A 171 15.87 7.51 -32.76
C ASP A 171 14.46 8.13 -32.96
N GLU A 172 14.36 9.24 -33.69
CA GLU A 172 13.08 9.94 -33.92
C GLU A 172 12.02 9.07 -34.64
N ASP A 173 12.45 8.04 -35.37
CA ASP A 173 11.59 7.13 -36.12
C ASP A 173 11.12 5.91 -35.29
N GLU A 174 11.58 5.76 -34.04
CA GLU A 174 11.25 4.63 -33.18
C GLU A 174 9.97 4.85 -32.37
N TYR A 175 9.25 3.75 -32.12
CA TYR A 175 8.08 3.76 -31.26
C TYR A 175 8.48 3.97 -29.79
N PHE A 176 7.79 4.88 -29.12
CA PHE A 176 7.87 5.03 -27.67
C PHE A 176 6.48 4.96 -27.04
N ASP A 177 6.44 4.48 -25.79
CA ASP A 177 5.19 4.49 -25.04
C ASP A 177 4.98 5.88 -24.43
N ASP A 178 4.09 6.66 -25.04
CA ASP A 178 3.66 7.98 -24.56
C ASP A 178 2.76 7.82 -23.31
N TRP A 179 3.39 7.60 -22.16
CA TRP A 179 2.74 7.34 -20.88
C TRP A 179 1.97 8.55 -20.42
N ASN A 180 2.53 9.76 -20.59
CA ASN A 180 1.90 11.01 -20.20
C ASN A 180 1.04 11.65 -21.31
N GLN A 181 0.90 11.02 -22.48
CA GLN A 181 0.01 11.42 -23.59
C GLN A 181 0.24 12.86 -24.09
N ASN A 182 1.48 13.33 -24.11
CA ASN A 182 1.83 14.66 -24.61
C ASN A 182 2.37 14.64 -26.06
N GLY A 183 2.57 13.45 -26.64
CA GLY A 183 3.10 13.23 -27.99
C GLY A 183 4.61 13.44 -28.15
N ILE A 184 5.37 13.53 -27.05
CA ILE A 184 6.81 13.80 -27.03
C ILE A 184 7.45 12.85 -26.01
N ARG A 185 8.52 12.15 -26.40
CA ARG A 185 9.29 11.34 -25.47
C ARG A 185 10.01 12.23 -24.45
N ASP A 186 9.44 12.37 -23.26
CA ASP A 186 10.02 13.14 -22.17
C ASP A 186 10.02 12.34 -20.85
N SER A 187 10.08 13.03 -19.71
CA SER A 187 10.19 12.38 -18.40
C SER A 187 8.85 11.79 -17.97
N CYS A 188 8.87 10.69 -17.21
CA CYS A 188 7.69 10.16 -16.54
C CYS A 188 8.09 9.37 -15.29
N LEU A 189 7.09 8.95 -14.49
CA LEU A 189 7.29 7.99 -13.41
C LEU A 189 7.56 6.61 -13.99
N ILE A 190 8.79 6.09 -13.91
CA ILE A 190 9.20 4.91 -14.68
C ILE A 190 8.96 3.57 -13.99
N ASN A 191 8.79 3.59 -12.66
CA ASN A 191 8.61 2.38 -11.89
C ASN A 191 7.15 1.94 -11.85
N LEU A 192 6.20 2.76 -12.31
CA LEU A 192 4.82 2.36 -12.39
C LEU A 192 4.69 1.10 -13.27
N ILE A 193 3.95 0.09 -12.78
CA ILE A 193 3.53 -1.04 -13.59
C ILE A 193 2.39 -0.54 -14.48
N TYR A 194 2.77 0.03 -15.62
CA TYR A 194 1.85 0.56 -16.62
C TYR A 194 1.82 -0.40 -17.82
N ASP A 195 0.71 -1.10 -18.00
CA ASP A 195 0.50 -2.05 -19.10
C ASP A 195 -0.56 -1.49 -20.07
N THR A 196 -0.11 -1.10 -21.26
CA THR A 196 -0.96 -0.59 -22.34
C THR A 196 -1.65 -1.71 -23.13
N THR A 197 -1.11 -2.93 -23.08
CA THR A 197 -1.60 -4.10 -23.82
C THR A 197 -2.78 -4.77 -23.10
N TYR A 198 -2.71 -4.89 -21.78
CA TYR A 198 -3.77 -5.44 -20.92
C TYR A 198 -4.53 -4.36 -20.15
N LYS A 199 -4.57 -3.14 -20.68
CA LYS A 199 -5.17 -1.97 -20.01
C LYS A 199 -6.57 -2.24 -19.46
N ASP A 200 -7.42 -2.95 -20.19
CA ASP A 200 -8.80 -3.26 -19.77
C ASP A 200 -8.83 -4.19 -18.55
N ILE A 201 -7.90 -5.16 -18.47
CA ILE A 201 -7.78 -6.06 -17.33
C ILE A 201 -7.24 -5.32 -16.11
N TYR A 202 -6.22 -4.48 -16.29
CA TYR A 202 -5.72 -3.65 -15.19
C TYR A 202 -6.78 -2.68 -14.68
N ALA A 203 -7.53 -2.05 -15.59
CA ALA A 203 -8.62 -1.14 -15.20
C ALA A 203 -9.77 -1.88 -14.49
N LEU A 204 -10.05 -3.13 -14.86
CA LEU A 204 -11.05 -3.96 -14.19
C LEU A 204 -10.69 -4.25 -12.74
N TRP A 205 -9.42 -4.57 -12.45
CA TRP A 205 -9.00 -5.01 -11.12
C TRP A 205 -8.45 -3.91 -10.23
N LYS A 206 -7.84 -2.88 -10.82
CA LYS A 206 -7.14 -1.82 -10.10
C LYS A 206 -7.72 -0.43 -10.36
N GLU A 207 -8.86 -0.32 -11.05
CA GLU A 207 -9.42 0.95 -11.54
C GLU A 207 -8.52 1.64 -12.59
N PRO A 208 -9.02 2.64 -13.34
CA PRO A 208 -8.18 3.45 -14.22
C PRO A 208 -7.07 4.18 -13.46
N TYR A 209 -5.90 4.35 -14.10
CA TYR A 209 -4.80 5.12 -13.52
C TYR A 209 -5.21 6.58 -13.30
N PRO A 210 -5.13 7.11 -12.06
CA PRO A 210 -5.19 8.55 -11.86
C PRO A 210 -3.99 9.21 -12.55
N ARG A 211 -4.18 10.48 -12.90
CA ARG A 211 -3.17 11.30 -13.59
C ARG A 211 -3.03 12.63 -12.87
N GLY A 212 -1.91 13.30 -13.14
CA GLY A 212 -1.63 14.64 -12.62
C GLY A 212 -2.79 15.62 -12.81
N SER A 213 -2.79 16.67 -11.99
CA SER A 213 -3.83 17.69 -12.06
C SER A 213 -3.54 18.69 -13.18
N VAL A 214 -4.60 19.37 -13.67
CA VAL A 214 -4.45 20.47 -14.64
C VAL A 214 -3.64 21.68 -14.14
N GLN A 215 -3.29 21.70 -12.85
CA GLN A 215 -2.51 22.75 -12.20
C GLN A 215 -1.00 22.45 -12.26
N GLU A 216 -0.61 21.22 -12.56
CA GLU A 216 0.77 20.79 -12.76
C GLU A 216 1.22 21.12 -14.20
N THR A 217 2.53 21.33 -14.38
CA THR A 217 3.14 21.66 -15.69
C THR A 217 4.00 20.51 -16.18
N ASP A 218 4.35 20.58 -17.47
CA ASP A 218 5.28 19.66 -18.13
C ASP A 218 4.81 18.20 -18.06
N TRP A 219 5.73 17.27 -17.88
CA TRP A 219 5.46 15.83 -17.84
C TRP A 219 4.52 15.40 -16.71
N VAL A 220 4.48 16.12 -15.58
CA VAL A 220 3.71 15.74 -14.39
C VAL A 220 2.21 15.78 -14.67
N LYS A 221 1.77 16.77 -15.44
CA LYS A 221 0.36 17.11 -15.68
C LYS A 221 -0.51 15.92 -16.07
N ASN A 222 0.03 14.99 -16.86
CA ASN A 222 -0.71 13.84 -17.32
C ASN A 222 0.04 12.52 -17.11
N SER A 223 1.10 12.52 -16.30
CA SER A 223 1.78 11.28 -15.90
C SER A 223 0.84 10.39 -15.10
N PRO A 224 0.70 9.10 -15.44
CA PRO A 224 -0.08 8.16 -14.66
C PRO A 224 0.63 7.84 -13.34
N TYR A 225 -0.15 7.59 -12.29
CA TYR A 225 0.37 7.12 -11.01
C TYR A 225 -0.62 6.16 -10.32
N ARG A 226 -0.21 5.57 -9.22
CA ARG A 226 -1.04 4.81 -8.28
C ARG A 226 -0.82 5.29 -6.86
N TYR A 227 -1.82 5.16 -6.01
CA TYR A 227 -1.64 5.46 -4.60
C TYR A 227 -0.60 4.51 -4.01
N ASN A 228 0.36 5.08 -3.28
CA ASN A 228 1.44 4.35 -2.64
C ASN A 228 1.52 4.84 -1.18
N PRO A 229 1.36 3.97 -0.17
CA PRO A 229 1.23 2.51 -0.28
C PRO A 229 -0.14 2.04 -0.80
N TRP A 230 -0.16 0.82 -1.34
CA TRP A 230 -1.38 0.11 -1.69
C TRP A 230 -1.77 -0.87 -0.58
N LEU A 231 -3.08 -1.03 -0.33
CA LEU A 231 -3.59 -1.82 0.80
C LEU A 231 -4.55 -2.91 0.33
N TRP A 232 -4.48 -4.07 1.00
CA TRP A 232 -5.39 -5.20 0.83
C TRP A 232 -5.83 -5.69 2.21
N ASN A 233 -7.13 -5.97 2.38
CA ASN A 233 -7.62 -6.70 3.55
C ASN A 233 -7.78 -8.17 3.17
N VAL A 234 -7.30 -9.06 4.03
CA VAL A 234 -7.36 -10.50 3.87
C VAL A 234 -7.82 -11.14 5.18
N GLU A 235 -8.53 -12.26 5.05
CA GLU A 235 -9.09 -13.00 6.19
C GLU A 235 -8.52 -14.42 6.28
N THR A 236 -7.82 -14.88 5.24
CA THR A 236 -7.34 -16.26 5.17
C THR A 236 -5.89 -16.36 4.74
N ALA A 237 -5.19 -17.32 5.31
CA ALA A 237 -3.82 -17.72 5.03
C ALA A 237 -3.79 -19.14 4.42
N PRO A 238 -2.76 -19.48 3.64
CA PRO A 238 -1.72 -18.60 3.13
C PRO A 238 -2.24 -17.68 2.01
N VAL A 239 -1.75 -16.44 1.96
CA VAL A 239 -2.09 -15.50 0.89
C VAL A 239 -1.16 -15.69 -0.29
N SER A 240 -1.78 -15.78 -1.47
CA SER A 240 -1.09 -15.83 -2.75
C SER A 240 -0.78 -14.41 -3.24
N MET A 241 0.49 -14.01 -3.13
CA MET A 241 0.96 -12.67 -3.46
C MET A 241 1.17 -12.56 -4.97
N SER A 242 0.14 -12.12 -5.67
CA SER A 242 0.13 -11.95 -7.14
C SER A 242 0.39 -10.49 -7.55
N TRP A 243 0.33 -10.22 -8.86
CA TRP A 243 0.46 -8.89 -9.47
C TRP A 243 -0.49 -7.83 -8.87
N LEU A 244 -1.61 -8.25 -8.28
CA LEU A 244 -2.59 -7.36 -7.65
C LEU A 244 -2.04 -6.59 -6.45
N PHE A 245 -1.00 -7.11 -5.80
CA PHE A 245 -0.38 -6.49 -4.63
C PHE A 245 0.70 -5.45 -5.00
N PHE A 246 1.07 -5.33 -6.28
CA PHE A 246 2.19 -4.51 -6.73
C PHE A 246 1.75 -3.54 -7.82
N ASP A 247 1.89 -2.25 -7.54
CA ASP A 247 1.64 -1.18 -8.51
C ASP A 247 2.92 -0.60 -9.12
N TYR A 248 4.07 -0.92 -8.52
CA TYR A 248 5.36 -0.42 -8.95
C TYR A 248 6.41 -1.54 -8.99
N TYR A 249 7.33 -1.44 -9.94
CA TYR A 249 8.62 -2.13 -9.95
C TYR A 249 9.57 -1.52 -8.90
N GLY A 250 10.67 -2.21 -8.62
CA GLY A 250 11.68 -1.77 -7.66
C GLY A 250 11.49 -2.37 -6.26
N LEU A 251 12.11 -1.74 -5.26
CA LEU A 251 12.11 -2.24 -3.89
C LEU A 251 10.76 -1.98 -3.20
N GLN A 252 10.17 -3.03 -2.64
CA GLN A 252 8.88 -3.00 -1.96
C GLN A 252 9.05 -3.34 -0.48
N LEU A 253 8.54 -2.49 0.40
CA LEU A 253 8.33 -2.80 1.81
C LEU A 253 6.94 -3.38 1.99
N MET A 254 6.89 -4.70 2.20
CA MET A 254 5.68 -5.43 2.53
C MET A 254 5.44 -5.35 4.04
N THR A 255 4.24 -4.97 4.46
CA THR A 255 3.86 -4.92 5.89
C THR A 255 2.54 -5.64 6.07
N PHE A 256 2.55 -6.69 6.89
CA PHE A 256 1.35 -7.37 7.35
C PHE A 256 0.96 -6.78 8.70
N GLN A 257 -0.30 -6.42 8.85
CA GLN A 257 -0.84 -5.78 10.04
C GLN A 257 -2.03 -6.59 10.57
N ALA A 258 -1.90 -7.14 11.77
CA ALA A 258 -3.04 -7.60 12.54
C ALA A 258 -3.83 -6.37 12.98
N THR A 259 -5.12 -6.30 12.68
CA THR A 259 -5.98 -5.18 13.08
C THR A 259 -6.79 -5.52 14.33
N ASP A 260 -7.14 -4.50 15.12
CA ASP A 260 -8.00 -4.66 16.28
C ASP A 260 -9.47 -4.91 15.92
N ASP A 261 -10.24 -5.42 16.89
CA ASP A 261 -11.67 -5.69 16.72
C ASP A 261 -12.45 -4.44 16.30
N ALA A 262 -12.02 -3.24 16.74
CA ALA A 262 -12.66 -1.99 16.36
C ALA A 262 -12.59 -1.77 14.84
N THR A 263 -11.45 -2.08 14.21
CA THR A 263 -11.31 -2.03 12.75
C THR A 263 -12.30 -2.95 12.07
N PHE A 264 -12.34 -4.23 12.47
CA PHE A 264 -13.28 -5.20 11.89
C PHE A 264 -14.73 -4.73 12.04
N ASN A 265 -15.14 -4.34 13.24
CA ASN A 265 -16.51 -3.91 13.53
C ASN A 265 -16.92 -2.63 12.77
N TYR A 266 -15.98 -1.71 12.56
CA TYR A 266 -16.23 -0.47 11.82
C TYR A 266 -16.50 -0.75 10.33
N PHE A 267 -15.72 -1.64 9.71
CA PHE A 267 -15.89 -1.99 8.30
C PHE A 267 -16.87 -3.14 8.05
N GLN A 268 -17.40 -3.74 9.12
CA GLN A 268 -18.46 -4.76 9.03
C GLN A 268 -19.69 -4.19 8.32
N GLY A 269 -20.27 -4.98 7.41
CA GLY A 269 -21.44 -4.57 6.63
C GLY A 269 -21.13 -3.78 5.36
N LEU A 270 -19.85 -3.67 4.99
CA LEU A 270 -19.39 -3.05 3.75
C LEU A 270 -19.87 -1.60 3.57
N PRO A 271 -19.60 -0.70 4.53
CA PRO A 271 -20.01 0.71 4.43
C PRO A 271 -19.42 1.40 3.18
N GLU A 272 -18.29 0.92 2.66
CA GLU A 272 -17.67 1.37 1.39
C GLU A 272 -18.57 1.10 0.18
N PHE A 273 -19.38 0.04 0.21
CA PHE A 273 -20.31 -0.33 -0.85
C PHE A 273 -21.76 0.06 -0.53
N ASN A 274 -22.05 0.42 0.72
CA ASN A 274 -23.37 0.84 1.16
C ASN A 274 -23.32 2.10 2.02
N GLN A 275 -23.34 3.25 1.34
CA GLN A 275 -23.36 4.59 1.93
C GLN A 275 -24.57 4.87 2.87
N TYR A 276 -25.55 3.97 2.95
CA TYR A 276 -26.72 4.11 3.82
C TYR A 276 -26.58 3.40 5.17
N VAL A 277 -25.52 2.60 5.35
CA VAL A 277 -25.22 1.93 6.62
C VAL A 277 -24.09 2.68 7.29
N MET A 278 -24.36 3.20 8.49
CA MET A 278 -23.37 3.89 9.30
C MET A 278 -22.47 2.84 9.98
N PRO A 279 -21.13 2.89 9.77
CA PRO A 279 -20.16 2.07 10.51
C PRO A 279 -20.35 2.05 12.04
N ASN A 280 -19.90 0.97 12.69
CA ASN A 280 -19.85 0.91 14.14
C ASN A 280 -18.70 1.75 14.69
N SER A 281 -19.00 2.92 15.24
CA SER A 281 -18.03 3.80 15.89
C SER A 281 -17.70 3.33 17.31
N ASN A 282 -16.41 3.31 17.67
CA ASN A 282 -15.94 3.15 19.05
C ASN A 282 -15.59 4.49 19.73
N VAL A 283 -15.90 5.62 19.08
CA VAL A 283 -15.67 6.96 19.62
C VAL A 283 -16.87 7.41 20.46
N VAL A 284 -16.60 7.88 21.68
CA VAL A 284 -17.56 8.47 22.62
C VAL A 284 -17.63 9.98 22.39
N ASN A 285 -18.84 10.54 22.47
CA ASN A 285 -19.16 11.96 22.21
C ASN A 285 -18.78 12.46 20.80
N GLY A 286 -18.57 11.53 19.88
CA GLY A 286 -18.22 11.79 18.49
C GLY A 286 -18.55 10.57 17.64
N TYR A 287 -18.01 10.55 16.43
CA TYR A 287 -18.19 9.44 15.51
C TYR A 287 -16.91 9.22 14.72
N GLY A 288 -16.42 7.98 14.68
CA GLY A 288 -15.23 7.61 13.95
C GLY A 288 -14.65 6.28 14.42
N LEU A 289 -13.38 6.06 14.09
CA LEU A 289 -12.64 4.85 14.44
C LEU A 289 -11.36 5.24 15.16
N VAL A 290 -11.17 4.72 16.37
CA VAL A 290 -9.85 4.61 17.01
C VAL A 290 -9.43 3.16 16.84
N SER A 291 -8.34 2.93 16.12
CA SER A 291 -7.81 1.59 15.85
C SER A 291 -6.33 1.50 16.14
N SER A 292 -5.84 0.28 16.31
CA SER A 292 -4.42 -0.02 16.41
C SER A 292 -4.10 -1.32 15.67
N SER A 293 -2.80 -1.56 15.50
CA SER A 293 -2.32 -2.76 14.82
C SER A 293 -0.98 -3.21 15.37
N ALA A 294 -0.70 -4.51 15.25
CA ALA A 294 0.65 -5.06 15.35
C ALA A 294 1.11 -5.44 13.95
N SER A 295 2.39 -5.23 13.64
CA SER A 295 2.89 -5.43 12.28
C SER A 295 4.17 -6.24 12.20
N SER A 296 4.33 -6.93 11.08
CA SER A 296 5.59 -7.54 10.65
C SER A 296 5.85 -7.17 9.20
N SER A 297 7.11 -6.89 8.88
CA SER A 297 7.49 -6.32 7.59
C SER A 297 8.75 -6.97 7.03
N PHE A 298 8.81 -7.05 5.71
CA PHE A 298 9.98 -7.55 4.97
C PHE A 298 10.11 -6.82 3.64
N LEU A 299 11.28 -6.94 3.02
CA LEU A 299 11.58 -6.35 1.72
C LEU A 299 11.58 -7.41 0.62
N ILE A 300 11.12 -7.02 -0.56
CA ILE A 300 11.30 -7.77 -1.81
C ILE A 300 11.63 -6.80 -2.94
N TYR A 301 12.25 -7.28 -4.01
CA TYR A 301 12.47 -6.49 -5.21
C TYR A 301 11.64 -7.04 -6.37
N ILE A 302 10.75 -6.22 -6.92
CA ILE A 302 9.94 -6.58 -8.09
C ILE A 302 10.64 -6.08 -9.35
N LYS A 303 11.10 -7.01 -10.18
CA LYS A 303 11.81 -6.72 -11.41
C LYS A 303 10.88 -6.83 -12.61
N ARG A 304 11.01 -5.90 -13.56
CA ARG A 304 10.36 -5.97 -14.87
C ARG A 304 10.91 -7.16 -15.65
N ASP A 305 10.02 -8.05 -16.10
CA ASP A 305 10.43 -9.11 -17.00
C ASP A 305 10.76 -8.49 -18.36
N LYS A 306 12.00 -8.68 -18.83
CA LYS A 306 12.46 -8.14 -20.11
C LYS A 306 12.23 -9.12 -21.27
N SER A 307 11.62 -10.28 -21.03
CA SER A 307 11.42 -11.31 -22.05
C SER A 307 10.13 -11.15 -22.86
N VAL A 308 9.72 -9.92 -23.18
CA VAL A 308 8.51 -9.65 -24.00
C VAL A 308 8.83 -8.90 -25.29
N ASP A 309 10.10 -8.91 -25.72
CA ASP A 309 10.53 -8.38 -27.03
C ASP A 309 11.10 -9.50 -27.94
N ASP A 310 10.52 -10.71 -27.90
CA ASP A 310 10.79 -11.79 -28.88
C ASP A 310 9.54 -12.15 -29.70
#